data_AF-A0A7V6UVS6-F1
#
_entry.id   AF-A0A7V6UVS6-F1
#
_cell.length_a   1.000
_cell.length_b   1.000
_cell.length_c   1.000
_cell.angle_alpha   90.00
_cell.angle_beta   90.00
_cell.angle_gamma   90.00
#
_symmetry.space_group_name_H-M   'P 1'
#
loop_
_entity.id
_entity.type
_entity.pdbx_description
1 polymer ?
#
loop_
_entity_poly.entity_id
_entity_poly.type
_entity_poly.pdbx_seq_one_letter_code
_entity_poly.pdbx_strand_id
1 'polypeptide(L)'
;MSLSYLTSEYIIERNRERCIDCQVCVRQCANKAHRFDEEEQRVVSDDEKCVNCHRCVVLCPTKALCIRRNPLEFRENANWTPGAIRDIYKQSETGRILLTGMGNDRPYPIYWDHILLNASQVTNPSIDPLREPMELKTYLGRKPEKLKVENGRLAEKLPPQIELKIPVMFSAMSFGSISINACKAMAMAASELGIMFNTGEGGFHKDLQKFGKNAIVQVASGRFGVDTDYLNTGAAIEIKIGQGAKPGIGGHLPGEKVGEEVSATRMIPLGTDAISPAPHHDIYSIEDLRQLIYSLKEATNYEKPVSVKVAAVHNAAAICSGIARAGADIIAIDGFRGGTGAAPVRIRDHVGIPVEMALAAVDTRLREEGIRNQVSLVCAGSVRNSADIMKAVALGADAVYIASSALIAMGCHMCQKCYTGKCNWGIATQDPYLVKRLNPEIAAKRLVNLLNAWAHEMKEILGGMGINAIESLRGNRLMLRGIGLNDRELKILGIKAAGE
;
A
#
# COMPACT_ATOMS: atom_id res chain seq x y z
N MET A 1 -23.00 32.06 19.41
CA MET A 1 -22.56 30.80 18.78
C MET A 1 -22.25 31.09 17.34
N SER A 2 -21.08 30.70 16.83
CA SER A 2 -20.82 30.68 15.39
C SER A 2 -21.73 29.65 14.75
N LEU A 3 -22.46 30.02 13.70
CA LEU A 3 -23.27 29.09 12.91
C LEU A 3 -22.31 28.10 12.21
N SER A 4 -22.45 26.80 12.47
CA SER A 4 -21.77 25.75 11.70
C SER A 4 -22.74 25.14 10.71
N TYR A 5 -22.27 24.92 9.48
CA TYR A 5 -23.05 24.31 8.41
C TYR A 5 -22.78 22.80 8.26
N LEU A 6 -21.98 22.22 9.17
CA LEU A 6 -21.62 20.82 9.16
C LEU A 6 -22.62 19.99 9.97
N THR A 7 -23.20 18.98 9.33
CA THR A 7 -24.02 17.94 9.98
C THR A 7 -23.23 16.63 10.11
N SER A 8 -23.68 15.74 11.00
CA SER A 8 -23.04 14.45 11.23
C SER A 8 -23.08 13.57 9.96
N GLU A 9 -21.94 12.92 9.65
CA GLU A 9 -21.85 12.02 8.51
C GLU A 9 -22.51 10.65 8.77
N TYR A 10 -22.58 10.25 10.03
CA TYR A 10 -23.09 8.96 10.47
C TYR A 10 -24.02 9.17 11.66
N ILE A 11 -25.04 8.31 11.76
CA ILE A 11 -25.95 8.25 12.90
C ILE A 11 -25.62 7.00 13.70
N ILE A 12 -25.49 7.16 15.02
CA ILE A 12 -25.32 6.07 15.97
C ILE A 12 -26.68 5.69 16.54
N GLU A 13 -27.21 4.56 16.09
CA GLU A 13 -28.46 4.02 16.62
C GLU A 13 -28.18 3.07 17.78
N ARG A 14 -28.79 3.38 18.93
CA ARG A 14 -28.71 2.56 20.13
C ARG A 14 -30.08 2.01 20.45
N ASN A 15 -30.27 0.70 20.28
CA ASN A 15 -31.47 0.03 20.74
C ASN A 15 -31.47 0.02 22.29
N ARG A 16 -32.43 0.73 22.88
CA ARG A 16 -32.53 0.89 24.35
C ARG A 16 -33.01 -0.35 25.07
N GLU A 17 -33.81 -1.20 24.42
CA GLU A 17 -34.26 -2.47 24.99
C GLU A 17 -33.11 -3.48 25.15
N ARG A 18 -32.07 -3.36 24.32
CA ARG A 18 -30.88 -4.23 24.35
C ARG A 18 -29.70 -3.62 25.09
N CYS A 19 -29.66 -2.30 25.24
CA CYS A 19 -28.53 -1.61 25.84
C CYS A 19 -28.59 -1.75 27.36
N ILE A 20 -27.55 -2.36 27.94
CA ILE A 20 -27.39 -2.51 29.40
C ILE A 20 -26.47 -1.44 30.00
N ASP A 21 -26.22 -0.35 29.27
CA ASP A 21 -25.38 0.79 29.66
C ASP A 21 -24.01 0.45 30.28
N CYS A 22 -23.43 -0.70 29.92
CA CYS A 22 -22.14 -1.22 30.41
C CYS A 22 -20.89 -0.36 30.11
N GLN A 23 -21.08 0.78 29.44
CA GLN A 23 -20.07 1.75 29.05
C GLN A 23 -18.88 1.21 28.22
N VAL A 24 -18.96 -0.02 27.68
CA VAL A 24 -17.92 -0.58 26.80
C VAL A 24 -17.68 0.33 25.59
N CYS A 25 -18.75 0.80 24.96
CA CYS A 25 -18.67 1.75 23.84
C CYS A 25 -17.99 3.08 24.20
N VAL A 26 -18.16 3.58 25.43
CA VAL A 26 -17.49 4.78 25.95
C VAL A 26 -15.98 4.53 26.06
N ARG A 27 -15.58 3.44 26.73
CA ARG A 27 -14.15 3.07 26.89
C ARG A 27 -13.45 2.75 25.57
N GLN A 28 -14.18 2.22 24.60
CA GLN A 28 -13.62 1.75 23.34
C GLN A 28 -13.55 2.82 22.23
N CYS A 29 -14.24 3.95 22.36
CA CYS A 29 -14.29 4.98 21.32
C CYS A 29 -13.26 6.10 21.53
N ALA A 30 -12.15 6.04 20.81
CA ALA A 30 -11.08 7.05 20.81
C ALA A 30 -11.54 8.43 20.30
N ASN A 31 -12.60 8.47 19.50
CA ASN A 31 -13.21 9.72 19.03
C ASN A 31 -14.19 10.33 20.03
N LYS A 32 -14.44 9.66 21.17
CA LYS A 32 -15.37 10.11 22.22
C LYS A 32 -16.80 10.36 21.71
N ALA A 33 -17.25 9.52 20.77
CA ALA A 33 -18.62 9.54 20.23
C ALA A 33 -19.67 8.95 21.19
N HIS A 34 -19.27 8.47 22.36
CA HIS A 34 -20.18 8.03 23.41
C HIS A 34 -19.72 8.62 24.75
N ARG A 35 -20.66 9.03 25.59
CA ARG A 35 -20.42 9.47 26.98
C ARG A 35 -21.45 8.81 27.89
N PHE A 36 -21.06 8.58 29.15
CA PHE A 36 -22.01 8.21 30.18
C PHE A 36 -22.61 9.50 30.75
N ASP A 37 -23.93 9.55 30.84
CA ASP A 37 -24.67 10.64 31.45
C ASP A 37 -25.01 10.25 32.89
N GLU A 38 -24.42 10.96 33.86
CA GLU A 38 -24.53 10.62 35.28
C GLU A 38 -25.90 10.96 35.86
N GLU A 39 -26.58 11.98 35.33
CA GLU A 39 -27.92 12.37 35.81
C GLU A 39 -28.95 11.32 35.39
N GLU A 40 -28.87 10.90 34.12
CA GLU A 40 -29.80 9.96 33.51
C GLU A 40 -29.36 8.49 33.67
N GLN A 41 -28.21 8.25 34.31
CA GLN A 41 -27.58 6.94 34.50
C GLN A 41 -27.52 6.09 33.21
N ARG A 42 -27.28 6.72 32.06
CA ARG A 42 -27.33 6.06 30.74
C ARG A 42 -26.22 6.51 29.81
N VAL A 43 -25.86 5.65 28.87
CA VAL A 43 -24.93 6.02 27.81
C VAL A 43 -25.68 6.79 26.73
N VAL A 44 -25.12 7.94 26.33
CA VAL A 44 -25.58 8.73 25.19
C VAL A 44 -24.49 8.78 24.11
N SER A 45 -24.88 9.06 22.87
CA SER A 45 -23.98 9.08 21.72
C SER A 45 -24.00 10.45 21.05
N ASP A 46 -22.88 10.81 20.44
CA ASP A 46 -22.67 12.03 19.69
C ASP A 46 -22.27 11.65 18.26
N ASP A 47 -23.22 11.84 17.35
CA ASP A 47 -23.13 11.43 15.95
C ASP A 47 -22.05 12.19 15.18
N GLU A 48 -21.77 13.46 15.54
CA GLU A 48 -20.78 14.30 14.87
C GLU A 48 -19.35 13.76 15.01
N LYS A 49 -19.10 13.02 16.10
CA LYS A 49 -17.80 12.41 16.39
C LYS A 49 -17.64 11.00 15.80
N CYS A 50 -18.68 10.44 15.22
CA CYS A 50 -18.64 9.11 14.64
C CYS A 50 -17.79 9.09 13.36
N VAL A 51 -16.86 8.14 13.26
CA VAL A 51 -16.03 7.93 12.05
C VAL A 51 -16.30 6.58 11.40
N ASN A 52 -17.42 5.94 11.78
CA ASN A 52 -17.84 4.64 11.29
C ASN A 52 -16.76 3.54 11.35
N CYS A 53 -16.01 3.48 12.45
CA CYS A 53 -14.97 2.45 12.63
C CYS A 53 -15.48 1.11 13.15
N HIS A 54 -16.79 1.02 13.44
CA HIS A 54 -17.48 -0.16 13.98
C HIS A 54 -16.91 -0.76 15.29
N ARG A 55 -15.90 -0.18 15.93
CA ARG A 55 -15.31 -0.71 17.17
C ARG A 55 -16.36 -0.88 18.29
N CYS A 56 -17.18 0.14 18.52
CA CYS A 56 -18.24 0.09 19.54
C CYS A 56 -19.36 -0.89 19.19
N VAL A 57 -19.64 -1.11 17.90
CA VAL A 57 -20.61 -2.09 17.40
C VAL A 57 -20.10 -3.50 17.64
N VAL A 58 -18.86 -3.79 17.22
CA VAL A 58 -18.24 -5.12 17.34
C VAL A 58 -18.06 -5.53 18.80
N LEU A 59 -17.71 -4.60 19.68
CA LEU A 59 -17.47 -4.90 21.10
C LEU A 59 -18.72 -4.76 21.99
N CYS A 60 -19.88 -4.42 21.43
CA CYS A 60 -21.10 -4.34 22.23
C CYS A 60 -21.55 -5.76 22.62
N PRO A 61 -21.57 -6.12 23.92
CA PRO A 61 -21.88 -7.49 24.35
C PRO A 61 -23.31 -7.90 23.97
N THR A 62 -24.25 -6.94 23.94
CA THR A 62 -25.65 -7.18 23.60
C THR A 62 -25.99 -6.85 22.15
N LYS A 63 -25.00 -6.43 21.34
CA LYS A 63 -25.16 -5.93 19.95
C LYS A 63 -26.29 -4.88 19.83
N ALA A 64 -26.36 -3.96 20.80
CA ALA A 64 -27.37 -2.90 20.88
C ALA A 64 -27.06 -1.69 19.98
N LEU A 65 -25.91 -1.67 19.28
CA LEU A 65 -25.45 -0.54 18.50
C LEU A 65 -25.46 -0.86 17.01
N CYS A 66 -25.95 0.09 16.22
CA CYS A 66 -25.76 0.14 14.78
C CYS A 66 -25.22 1.53 14.40
N ILE A 67 -24.40 1.58 13.35
CA ILE A 67 -23.96 2.84 12.76
C ILE A 67 -24.43 2.81 11.32
N ARG A 68 -25.18 3.83 10.91
CA ARG A 68 -25.59 4.01 9.52
C ARG A 68 -25.11 5.35 9.00
N ARG A 69 -24.95 5.43 7.68
CA ARG A 69 -24.72 6.71 7.02
C ARG A 69 -25.92 7.61 7.29
N ASN A 70 -25.68 8.87 7.63
CA ASN A 70 -26.74 9.86 7.69
C ASN A 70 -27.20 10.12 6.25
N PRO A 71 -28.43 9.72 5.85
CA PRO A 71 -28.96 10.06 4.53
C PRO A 71 -29.15 11.58 4.51
N LEU A 72 -28.20 12.30 3.91
CA LEU A 72 -28.06 13.74 4.11
C LEU A 72 -29.23 14.55 3.53
N GLU A 73 -29.51 15.62 4.28
CA GLU A 73 -30.42 16.76 4.11
C GLU A 73 -30.11 17.66 2.90
N PHE A 74 -28.92 17.51 2.29
CA PHE A 74 -28.59 18.20 1.04
C PHE A 74 -29.40 17.61 -0.11
N ARG A 75 -30.05 18.49 -0.88
CA ARG A 75 -30.72 18.10 -2.13
C ARG A 75 -29.75 17.32 -3.03
N GLU A 76 -30.18 16.16 -3.50
CA GLU A 76 -29.40 15.37 -4.45
C GLU A 76 -29.02 16.21 -5.67
N ASN A 77 -27.72 16.21 -5.99
CA ASN A 77 -27.16 16.96 -7.11
C ASN A 77 -25.95 16.22 -7.67
N ALA A 78 -25.90 16.06 -9.00
CA ALA A 78 -24.82 15.34 -9.67
C ALA A 78 -23.49 16.11 -9.63
N ASN A 79 -23.53 17.45 -9.65
CA ASN A 79 -22.35 18.30 -9.59
C ASN A 79 -21.94 18.59 -8.14
N TRP A 80 -22.89 19.06 -7.33
CA TRP A 80 -22.69 19.41 -5.93
C TRP A 80 -22.95 18.21 -5.01
N THR A 81 -22.02 17.26 -5.03
CA THR A 81 -22.12 16.08 -4.16
C THR A 81 -22.09 16.49 -2.68
N PRO A 82 -22.77 15.75 -1.78
CA PRO A 82 -22.71 16.03 -0.33
C PRO A 82 -21.28 16.04 0.24
N GLY A 83 -20.37 15.27 -0.35
CA GLY A 83 -18.94 15.32 -0.01
C GLY A 83 -18.31 16.67 -0.36
N ALA A 84 -18.53 17.15 -1.59
CA ALA A 84 -18.00 18.44 -2.05
C ALA A 84 -18.53 19.63 -1.22
N ILE A 85 -19.83 19.65 -0.91
CA ILE A 85 -20.43 20.70 -0.09
C ILE A 85 -19.83 20.72 1.32
N ARG A 86 -19.73 19.54 1.99
CA ARG A 86 -19.14 19.44 3.33
C ARG A 86 -17.67 19.81 3.36
N ASP A 87 -16.92 19.42 2.33
CA ASP A 87 -15.52 19.82 2.18
C ASP A 87 -15.40 21.35 2.13
N ILE A 88 -16.24 22.02 1.34
CA ILE A 88 -16.27 23.50 1.25
C ILE A 88 -16.59 24.12 2.61
N TYR A 89 -17.65 23.66 3.28
CA TYR A 89 -18.01 24.17 4.61
C TYR A 89 -16.88 23.99 5.63
N LYS A 90 -16.25 22.82 5.65
CA LYS A 90 -15.12 22.56 6.55
C LYS A 90 -13.93 23.46 6.25
N GLN A 91 -13.63 23.71 4.97
CA GLN A 91 -12.57 24.64 4.59
C GLN A 91 -12.92 26.09 4.94
N SER A 92 -14.17 26.52 4.72
CA SER A 92 -14.60 27.88 5.07
C SER A 92 -14.60 28.14 6.57
N GLU A 93 -14.93 27.13 7.38
CA GLU A 93 -14.93 27.25 8.84
C GLU A 93 -13.50 27.23 9.43
N THR A 94 -12.56 26.49 8.82
CA THR A 94 -11.23 26.27 9.41
C THR A 94 -10.10 27.05 8.74
N GLY A 95 -10.27 27.49 7.49
CA GLY A 95 -9.19 28.06 6.67
C GLY A 95 -8.05 27.08 6.33
N ARG A 96 -8.24 25.78 6.58
CA ARG A 96 -7.18 24.76 6.49
C ARG A 96 -7.38 23.83 5.29
N ILE A 97 -6.30 23.16 4.90
CA ILE A 97 -6.35 22.07 3.92
C ILE A 97 -7.05 20.84 4.51
N LEU A 98 -7.86 20.16 3.69
CA LEU A 98 -8.51 18.93 4.09
C LEU A 98 -7.52 17.77 4.01
N LEU A 99 -7.33 17.08 5.14
CA LEU A 99 -6.52 15.88 5.24
C LEU A 99 -7.39 14.62 5.26
N THR A 100 -6.84 13.55 4.70
CA THR A 100 -7.43 12.21 4.68
C THR A 100 -6.34 11.14 4.70
N GLY A 101 -6.74 9.89 4.88
CA GLY A 101 -5.88 8.71 4.80
C GLY A 101 -6.44 7.63 3.87
N MET A 102 -5.74 6.50 3.82
CA MET A 102 -6.00 5.36 2.92
C MET A 102 -5.94 5.75 1.43
N GLY A 103 -6.41 4.87 0.54
CA GLY A 103 -6.38 5.08 -0.90
C GLY A 103 -7.48 6.01 -1.41
N ASN A 104 -7.45 6.32 -2.70
CA ASN A 104 -8.49 7.06 -3.40
C ASN A 104 -9.77 6.20 -3.52
N ASP A 105 -10.88 6.71 -3.00
CA ASP A 105 -12.19 6.05 -2.93
C ASP A 105 -13.21 6.61 -3.95
N ARG A 106 -12.76 7.43 -4.90
CA ARG A 106 -13.61 7.95 -5.97
C ARG A 106 -13.95 6.83 -6.97
N PRO A 107 -15.13 6.87 -7.60
CA PRO A 107 -15.61 5.82 -8.51
C PRO A 107 -14.97 5.90 -9.90
N TYR A 108 -13.65 6.11 -9.96
CA TYR A 108 -12.91 5.95 -11.22
C TYR A 108 -12.94 4.48 -11.67
N PRO A 109 -12.77 4.17 -12.96
CA PRO A 109 -12.65 2.79 -13.44
C PRO A 109 -11.49 2.04 -12.76
N ILE A 110 -11.75 0.83 -12.26
CA ILE A 110 -10.73 -0.08 -11.74
C ILE A 110 -10.40 -1.07 -12.85
N TYR A 111 -9.26 -0.89 -13.52
CA TYR A 111 -8.99 -1.65 -14.75
C TYR A 111 -8.78 -3.14 -14.47
N TRP A 112 -8.37 -3.51 -13.25
CA TRP A 112 -8.39 -4.90 -12.83
C TRP A 112 -9.75 -5.58 -13.03
N ASP A 113 -10.85 -4.87 -12.83
CA ASP A 113 -12.21 -5.40 -12.99
C ASP A 113 -12.65 -5.51 -14.47
N HIS A 114 -11.88 -4.87 -15.37
CA HIS A 114 -12.09 -4.90 -16.81
C HIS A 114 -11.11 -5.82 -17.55
N ILE A 115 -10.27 -6.56 -16.82
CA ILE A 115 -9.31 -7.51 -17.38
C ILE A 115 -9.65 -8.90 -16.84
N LEU A 116 -9.86 -9.86 -17.73
CA LEU A 116 -10.08 -11.27 -17.43
C LEU A 116 -8.80 -12.06 -17.65
N LEU A 117 -8.62 -13.10 -16.84
CA LEU A 117 -7.56 -14.10 -16.96
C LEU A 117 -8.04 -15.19 -17.91
N ASN A 118 -7.20 -15.60 -18.86
CA ASN A 118 -7.52 -16.68 -19.78
C ASN A 118 -7.51 -18.04 -19.07
N ALA A 119 -8.15 -19.04 -19.67
CA ALA A 119 -8.13 -20.41 -19.20
C ALA A 119 -7.75 -21.38 -20.34
N SER A 120 -7.05 -22.44 -19.97
CA SER A 120 -6.76 -23.61 -20.80
C SER A 120 -8.05 -24.28 -21.27
N GLN A 121 -7.98 -24.91 -22.44
CA GLN A 121 -9.08 -25.61 -23.13
C GLN A 121 -8.52 -26.82 -23.90
N VAL A 122 -9.29 -27.44 -24.79
CA VAL A 122 -8.90 -28.67 -25.51
C VAL A 122 -7.53 -28.57 -26.23
N THR A 123 -7.14 -27.38 -26.68
CA THR A 123 -5.85 -27.15 -27.38
C THR A 123 -4.64 -26.98 -26.46
N ASN A 124 -4.84 -26.69 -25.18
CA ASN A 124 -3.80 -26.63 -24.17
C ASN A 124 -4.39 -27.08 -22.83
N PRO A 125 -4.05 -28.26 -22.31
CA PRO A 125 -4.65 -28.77 -21.08
C PRO A 125 -4.34 -27.86 -19.87
N SER A 126 -5.25 -27.83 -18.91
CA SER A 126 -4.97 -27.24 -17.60
C SER A 126 -4.01 -28.14 -16.82
N ILE A 127 -3.22 -27.52 -15.96
CA ILE A 127 -2.35 -28.20 -15.00
C ILE A 127 -3.09 -28.29 -13.68
N ASP A 128 -3.11 -29.46 -13.03
CA ASP A 128 -3.76 -29.65 -11.72
C ASP A 128 -2.79 -29.24 -10.60
N PRO A 129 -2.98 -28.09 -9.93
CA PRO A 129 -2.07 -27.61 -8.90
C PRO A 129 -1.99 -28.49 -7.65
N LEU A 130 -2.97 -29.38 -7.46
CA LEU A 130 -2.99 -30.33 -6.35
C LEU A 130 -2.10 -31.54 -6.63
N ARG A 131 -1.82 -31.84 -7.90
CA ARG A 131 -1.06 -33.03 -8.33
C ARG A 131 0.26 -32.68 -8.98
N GLU A 132 0.39 -31.47 -9.51
CA GLU A 132 1.53 -31.01 -10.28
C GLU A 132 2.25 -29.85 -9.55
N PRO A 133 3.59 -29.77 -9.64
CA PRO A 133 4.34 -28.73 -8.97
C PRO A 133 4.08 -27.37 -9.63
N MET A 134 3.74 -26.39 -8.79
CA MET A 134 3.51 -25.00 -9.21
C MET A 134 4.52 -24.08 -8.55
N GLU A 135 5.23 -23.28 -9.35
CA GLU A 135 6.26 -22.35 -8.91
C GLU A 135 5.74 -20.90 -8.89
N LEU A 136 5.82 -20.27 -7.72
CA LEU A 136 5.47 -18.86 -7.48
C LEU A 136 6.68 -18.00 -7.12
N LYS A 137 7.83 -18.62 -6.90
CA LYS A 137 9.06 -17.94 -6.54
C LYS A 137 9.48 -16.97 -7.63
N THR A 138 9.93 -15.80 -7.20
CA THR A 138 10.47 -14.76 -8.09
C THR A 138 11.71 -14.13 -7.47
N TYR A 139 12.56 -13.57 -8.33
CA TYR A 139 13.80 -12.91 -7.95
C TYR A 139 13.75 -11.46 -8.43
N LEU A 140 13.87 -10.49 -7.52
CA LEU A 140 13.91 -9.07 -7.85
C LEU A 140 15.34 -8.55 -7.87
N GLY A 141 15.71 -7.92 -8.97
CA GLY A 141 17.00 -7.28 -9.17
C GLY A 141 17.43 -7.32 -10.64
N ARG A 142 18.64 -6.83 -10.89
CA ARG A 142 19.24 -6.83 -12.22
C ARG A 142 19.64 -8.24 -12.65
N LYS A 143 19.37 -8.58 -13.91
CA LYS A 143 19.85 -9.81 -14.57
C LYS A 143 20.99 -9.46 -15.54
N PRO A 144 22.02 -10.32 -15.69
CA PRO A 144 23.09 -10.10 -16.66
C PRO A 144 22.55 -10.16 -18.09
N GLU A 145 23.24 -9.52 -19.03
CA GLU A 145 22.86 -9.56 -20.46
C GLU A 145 23.08 -10.93 -21.09
N LYS A 146 24.08 -11.66 -20.62
CA LYS A 146 24.42 -13.01 -21.09
C LYS A 146 24.68 -13.90 -19.88
N LEU A 147 24.16 -15.12 -19.93
CA LEU A 147 24.46 -16.15 -18.96
C LEU A 147 25.56 -17.05 -19.54
N LYS A 148 26.67 -17.20 -18.82
CA LYS A 148 27.65 -18.25 -19.10
C LYS A 148 27.41 -19.40 -18.14
N VAL A 149 27.20 -20.58 -18.70
CA VAL A 149 26.99 -21.81 -17.95
C VAL A 149 28.17 -22.74 -18.26
N GLU A 150 28.90 -23.13 -17.23
CA GLU A 150 30.00 -24.08 -17.30
C GLU A 150 29.66 -25.27 -16.41
N ASN A 151 29.74 -26.49 -16.94
CA ASN A 151 29.42 -27.74 -16.20
C ASN A 151 28.05 -27.72 -15.51
N GLY A 152 27.04 -27.11 -16.14
CA GLY A 152 25.69 -26.99 -15.60
C GLY A 152 25.53 -26.00 -14.44
N ARG A 153 26.54 -25.18 -14.15
CA ARG A 153 26.49 -24.10 -13.15
C ARG A 153 26.75 -22.75 -13.79
N LEU A 154 26.18 -21.69 -13.22
CA LEU A 154 26.50 -20.33 -13.61
C LEU A 154 27.99 -20.06 -13.34
N ALA A 155 28.71 -19.63 -14.38
CA ALA A 155 30.13 -19.29 -14.28
C ALA A 155 30.38 -17.93 -13.61
N GLU A 156 29.38 -17.04 -13.65
CA GLU A 156 29.48 -15.68 -13.12
C GLU A 156 28.56 -15.50 -11.89
N LYS A 157 29.02 -14.73 -10.90
CA LYS A 157 28.21 -14.36 -9.73
C LYS A 157 27.12 -13.37 -10.18
N LEU A 158 25.87 -13.69 -9.89
CA LEU A 158 24.77 -12.77 -10.16
C LEU A 158 24.87 -11.51 -9.28
N PRO A 159 24.42 -10.36 -9.79
CA PRO A 159 24.18 -9.18 -8.96
C PRO A 159 23.26 -9.52 -7.76
N PRO A 160 23.28 -8.72 -6.68
CA PRO A 160 22.37 -8.91 -5.57
C PRO A 160 20.91 -8.98 -6.03
N GLN A 161 20.19 -9.98 -5.53
CA GLN A 161 18.78 -10.20 -5.81
C GLN A 161 18.02 -10.48 -4.54
N ILE A 162 16.75 -10.07 -4.53
CA ILE A 162 15.78 -10.42 -3.49
C ILE A 162 15.03 -11.67 -3.97
N GLU A 163 15.13 -12.76 -3.23
CA GLU A 163 14.25 -13.92 -3.41
C GLU A 163 12.93 -13.69 -2.68
N LEU A 164 11.81 -13.93 -3.36
CA LEU A 164 10.48 -13.99 -2.76
C LEU A 164 9.87 -15.35 -3.04
N LYS A 165 9.34 -16.03 -2.01
CA LYS A 165 8.65 -17.32 -2.20
C LYS A 165 7.32 -17.20 -2.95
N ILE A 166 6.71 -16.03 -2.91
CA ILE A 166 5.52 -15.64 -3.69
C ILE A 166 5.74 -14.21 -4.19
N PRO A 167 5.11 -13.77 -5.31
CA PRO A 167 5.40 -12.48 -5.93
C PRO A 167 4.72 -11.31 -5.20
N VAL A 168 4.77 -11.29 -3.86
CA VAL A 168 4.06 -10.34 -2.99
C VAL A 168 5.00 -9.82 -1.91
N MET A 169 4.95 -8.51 -1.65
CA MET A 169 5.67 -7.85 -0.57
C MET A 169 4.74 -6.89 0.18
N PHE A 170 5.03 -6.60 1.45
CA PHE A 170 4.35 -5.51 2.16
C PHE A 170 4.97 -4.16 1.78
N SER A 171 4.14 -3.23 1.31
CA SER A 171 4.60 -1.91 0.86
C SER A 171 5.08 -1.04 2.02
N ALA A 172 5.83 0.00 1.65
CA ALA A 172 6.34 1.03 2.53
C ALA A 172 5.22 1.70 3.36
N MET A 173 5.18 1.41 4.66
CA MET A 173 4.30 2.06 5.63
C MET A 173 5.10 2.41 6.87
N SER A 174 5.33 3.70 7.10
CA SER A 174 6.26 4.15 8.12
C SER A 174 5.78 3.89 9.54
N PHE A 175 6.72 3.51 10.42
CA PHE A 175 6.54 3.71 11.85
C PHE A 175 6.29 5.21 12.12
N GLY A 176 5.29 5.49 12.94
CA GLY A 176 4.65 6.80 13.07
C GLY A 176 3.34 6.87 12.29
N SER A 177 3.30 6.47 11.01
CA SER A 177 2.03 6.36 10.26
C SER A 177 1.18 5.20 10.78
N ILE A 178 1.80 4.04 10.96
CA ILE A 178 1.23 2.86 11.61
C ILE A 178 1.94 2.59 12.94
N SER A 179 1.29 1.83 13.82
CA SER A 179 1.80 1.46 15.13
C SER A 179 2.95 0.47 15.00
N ILE A 180 3.81 0.42 16.03
CA ILE A 180 4.87 -0.58 16.10
C ILE A 180 4.32 -2.01 16.05
N ASN A 181 3.13 -2.27 16.61
CA ASN A 181 2.49 -3.59 16.55
C ASN A 181 2.09 -3.96 15.11
N ALA A 182 1.62 -3.02 14.30
CA ALA A 182 1.34 -3.27 12.89
C ALA A 182 2.64 -3.55 12.10
N CYS A 183 3.71 -2.80 12.38
CA CYS A 183 5.02 -3.06 11.77
C CYS A 183 5.56 -4.45 12.16
N LYS A 184 5.51 -4.81 13.45
CA LYS A 184 5.94 -6.12 13.96
C LYS A 184 5.15 -7.25 13.30
N ALA A 185 3.83 -7.08 13.16
CA ALA A 185 2.97 -8.06 12.51
C ALA A 185 3.40 -8.36 11.07
N MET A 186 3.66 -7.30 10.28
CA MET A 186 4.15 -7.46 8.91
C MET A 186 5.56 -8.04 8.85
N ALA A 187 6.46 -7.64 9.75
CA ALA A 187 7.81 -8.17 9.80
C ALA A 187 7.85 -9.67 10.15
N MET A 188 7.03 -10.10 11.12
CA MET A 188 6.86 -11.51 11.47
C MET A 188 6.28 -12.32 10.29
N ALA A 189 5.21 -11.82 9.68
CA ALA A 189 4.60 -12.48 8.53
C ALA A 189 5.55 -12.55 7.33
N ALA A 190 6.33 -11.48 7.07
CA ALA A 190 7.30 -11.46 5.98
C ALA A 190 8.41 -12.49 6.17
N SER A 191 8.93 -12.59 7.40
CA SER A 191 9.93 -13.59 7.75
C SER A 191 9.41 -15.03 7.61
N GLU A 192 8.17 -15.30 8.04
CA GLU A 192 7.57 -16.64 7.95
C GLU A 192 7.31 -17.05 6.49
N LEU A 193 6.79 -16.12 5.69
CA LEU A 193 6.45 -16.37 4.29
C LEU A 193 7.65 -16.33 3.34
N GLY A 194 8.82 -15.87 3.79
CA GLY A 194 9.97 -15.66 2.91
C GLY A 194 9.70 -14.58 1.86
N ILE A 195 9.10 -13.47 2.30
CA ILE A 195 8.88 -12.26 1.49
C ILE A 195 9.50 -11.04 2.18
N MET A 196 9.34 -9.86 1.59
CA MET A 196 9.85 -8.61 2.15
C MET A 196 8.74 -7.73 2.74
N PHE A 197 9.07 -7.02 3.82
CA PHE A 197 8.33 -5.83 4.27
C PHE A 197 9.18 -4.59 4.07
N ASN A 198 8.56 -3.42 3.94
CA ASN A 198 9.29 -2.17 3.72
C ASN A 198 9.05 -1.18 4.87
N THR A 199 10.13 -0.60 5.40
CA THR A 199 10.10 0.27 6.60
C THR A 199 9.34 1.55 6.38
N GLY A 200 9.21 2.01 5.13
CA GLY A 200 8.75 3.34 4.79
C GLY A 200 9.66 4.45 5.33
N GLU A 201 9.21 5.70 5.19
CA GLU A 201 10.00 6.92 5.48
C GLU A 201 10.25 7.18 6.98
N GLY A 202 9.98 6.22 7.87
CA GLY A 202 9.92 6.45 9.31
C GLY A 202 11.19 6.13 10.09
N GLY A 203 12.28 5.75 9.42
CA GLY A 203 13.43 5.10 10.02
C GLY A 203 13.16 3.62 10.38
N PHE A 204 14.14 2.96 11.01
CA PHE A 204 14.06 1.55 11.38
C PHE A 204 14.01 1.39 12.90
N HIS A 205 12.81 1.19 13.44
CA HIS A 205 12.64 1.00 14.88
C HIS A 205 13.45 -0.21 15.39
N LYS A 206 14.14 -0.06 16.54
CA LYS A 206 15.04 -1.07 17.13
C LYS A 206 14.42 -2.48 17.21
N ASP A 207 13.16 -2.58 17.62
CA ASP A 207 12.44 -3.87 17.75
C ASP A 207 12.26 -4.62 16.44
N LEU A 208 12.39 -3.92 15.30
CA LEU A 208 12.24 -4.49 13.97
C LEU A 208 13.58 -4.91 13.35
N GLN A 209 14.72 -4.44 13.88
CA GLN A 209 16.04 -4.68 13.28
C GLN A 209 16.40 -6.17 13.17
N LYS A 210 15.89 -7.01 14.09
CA LYS A 210 16.02 -8.47 14.02
C LYS A 210 15.41 -9.10 12.76
N PHE A 211 14.51 -8.38 12.09
CA PHE A 211 13.91 -8.78 10.81
C PHE A 211 14.59 -8.13 9.60
N GLY A 212 15.78 -7.54 9.77
CA GLY A 212 16.51 -6.81 8.71
C GLY A 212 16.69 -7.60 7.41
N LYS A 213 16.89 -8.93 7.50
CA LYS A 213 16.98 -9.84 6.35
C LYS A 213 15.71 -9.90 5.48
N ASN A 214 14.57 -9.46 6.00
CA ASN A 214 13.30 -9.37 5.29
C ASN A 214 12.84 -7.91 5.11
N ALA A 215 13.68 -6.93 5.42
CA ALA A 215 13.32 -5.52 5.41
C ALA A 215 13.88 -4.80 4.18
N ILE A 216 13.03 -4.08 3.46
CA ILE A 216 13.45 -3.05 2.50
C ILE A 216 13.49 -1.72 3.25
N VAL A 217 14.65 -1.11 3.33
CA VAL A 217 14.83 0.18 4.02
C VAL A 217 14.63 1.33 3.03
N GLN A 218 13.80 2.30 3.38
CA GLN A 218 13.47 3.40 2.47
C GLN A 218 14.37 4.63 2.69
N VAL A 219 14.83 5.25 1.60
CA VAL A 219 15.50 6.55 1.57
C VAL A 219 14.55 7.53 0.88
N ALA A 220 13.93 8.41 1.66
CA ALA A 220 13.00 9.43 1.18
C ALA A 220 13.55 10.84 1.42
N SER A 221 12.90 11.86 0.85
CA SER A 221 13.38 13.25 0.85
C SER A 221 13.75 13.80 2.23
N GLY A 222 13.03 13.42 3.29
CA GLY A 222 13.31 13.87 4.66
C GLY A 222 14.50 13.18 5.35
N ARG A 223 15.05 12.09 4.79
CA ARG A 223 16.18 11.32 5.35
C ARG A 223 16.03 10.92 6.84
N PHE A 224 14.80 10.78 7.33
CA PHE A 224 14.54 10.42 8.71
C PHE A 224 15.14 9.05 9.07
N GLY A 225 16.01 9.03 10.08
CA GLY A 225 16.62 7.80 10.57
C GLY A 225 17.53 7.08 9.57
N VAL A 226 18.08 7.80 8.56
CA VAL A 226 18.97 7.21 7.55
C VAL A 226 20.42 7.40 7.96
N ASP A 227 21.08 6.30 8.27
CA ASP A 227 22.53 6.21 8.53
C ASP A 227 23.10 4.93 7.90
N THR A 228 24.41 4.68 8.05
CA THR A 228 25.06 3.50 7.48
C THR A 228 24.56 2.19 8.08
N ASP A 229 24.23 2.15 9.38
CA ASP A 229 23.75 0.94 10.05
C ASP A 229 22.33 0.60 9.60
N TYR A 230 21.48 1.61 9.42
CA TYR A 230 20.17 1.52 8.81
C TYR A 230 20.23 0.88 7.42
N LEU A 231 21.09 1.42 6.54
CA LEU A 231 21.30 0.88 5.20
C LEU A 231 21.83 -0.56 5.26
N ASN A 232 22.76 -0.84 6.18
CA ASN A 232 23.37 -2.16 6.37
C ASN A 232 22.46 -3.18 7.09
N THR A 233 21.35 -2.75 7.70
CA THR A 233 20.38 -3.66 8.33
C THR A 233 19.40 -4.29 7.32
N GLY A 234 18.91 -3.52 6.34
CA GLY A 234 17.90 -4.00 5.38
C GLY A 234 18.43 -5.00 4.34
N ALA A 235 17.59 -5.82 3.73
CA ALA A 235 17.96 -6.69 2.61
C ALA A 235 18.10 -5.93 1.28
N ALA A 236 17.44 -4.77 1.17
CA ALA A 236 17.48 -3.89 0.00
C ALA A 236 17.16 -2.45 0.40
N ILE A 237 17.48 -1.51 -0.48
CA ILE A 237 17.22 -0.08 -0.27
C ILE A 237 16.17 0.38 -1.29
N GLU A 238 15.21 1.21 -0.88
CA GLU A 238 14.25 1.83 -1.80
C GLU A 238 14.33 3.35 -1.74
N ILE A 239 14.75 3.99 -2.83
CA ILE A 239 14.66 5.44 -3.01
C ILE A 239 13.22 5.78 -3.34
N LYS A 240 12.57 6.61 -2.52
CA LYS A 240 11.17 6.98 -2.73
C LYS A 240 11.04 8.36 -3.35
N ILE A 241 10.91 8.40 -4.68
CA ILE A 241 10.64 9.62 -5.44
C ILE A 241 9.18 10.05 -5.31
N GLY A 242 8.25 9.10 -5.27
CA GLY A 242 6.82 9.40 -5.19
C GLY A 242 5.99 8.27 -4.60
N GLN A 243 4.74 8.60 -4.25
CA GLN A 243 3.72 7.63 -3.86
C GLN A 243 2.40 7.95 -4.55
N GLY A 244 1.60 6.92 -4.80
CA GLY A 244 0.35 7.04 -5.55
C GLY A 244 -0.67 7.99 -4.92
N ALA A 245 -0.83 7.97 -3.59
CA ALA A 245 -1.78 8.83 -2.88
C ALA A 245 -1.46 10.33 -2.92
N LYS A 246 -0.23 10.71 -3.25
CA LYS A 246 0.17 12.13 -3.27
C LYS A 246 1.41 12.37 -4.13
N PRO A 247 1.30 12.21 -5.45
CA PRO A 247 2.42 12.48 -6.35
C PRO A 247 2.84 13.95 -6.25
N GLY A 248 4.15 14.21 -6.28
CA GLY A 248 4.70 15.57 -6.29
C GLY A 248 4.81 16.27 -4.93
N ILE A 249 4.45 15.61 -3.81
CA ILE A 249 4.67 16.14 -2.46
C ILE A 249 5.27 15.08 -1.51
N GLY A 250 5.89 15.56 -0.42
CA GLY A 250 6.59 14.73 0.54
C GLY A 250 5.69 13.98 1.54
N GLY A 251 6.33 13.17 2.37
CA GLY A 251 5.75 12.51 3.55
C GLY A 251 5.12 13.51 4.52
N HIS A 252 3.99 13.15 5.12
CA HIS A 252 3.30 13.95 6.12
C HIS A 252 3.01 13.06 7.32
N LEU A 253 3.49 13.44 8.49
CA LEU A 253 3.11 12.85 9.76
C LEU A 253 2.72 13.97 10.74
N PRO A 254 1.44 14.06 11.14
CA PRO A 254 1.02 15.04 12.13
C PRO A 254 1.76 14.86 13.46
N GLY A 255 2.08 15.97 14.13
CA GLY A 255 2.83 16.04 15.38
C GLY A 255 2.15 15.31 16.52
N GLU A 256 0.82 15.22 16.51
CA GLU A 256 0.04 14.37 17.43
C GLU A 256 0.44 12.88 17.38
N LYS A 257 1.11 12.45 16.30
CA LYS A 257 1.64 11.09 16.12
C LYS A 257 3.16 11.02 16.25
N VAL A 258 3.83 12.12 16.60
CA VAL A 258 5.27 12.17 16.87
C VAL A 258 5.47 12.10 18.38
N GLY A 259 5.27 10.89 18.92
CA GLY A 259 5.62 10.54 20.30
C GLY A 259 7.12 10.26 20.47
N GLU A 260 7.55 9.92 21.68
CA GLU A 260 8.97 9.75 22.03
C GLU A 260 9.70 8.74 21.14
N GLU A 261 9.13 7.55 20.92
CA GLU A 261 9.76 6.53 20.08
C GLU A 261 9.87 6.96 18.62
N VAL A 262 8.87 7.67 18.10
CA VAL A 262 8.88 8.18 16.71
C VAL A 262 9.90 9.30 16.57
N SER A 263 9.93 10.22 17.53
CA SER A 263 10.90 11.30 17.62
C SER A 263 12.33 10.76 17.64
N ALA A 264 12.61 9.76 18.49
CA ALA A 264 13.90 9.10 18.59
C ALA A 264 14.28 8.36 17.30
N THR A 265 13.35 7.59 16.71
CA THR A 265 13.62 6.82 15.48
C THR A 265 13.89 7.73 14.28
N ARG A 266 13.23 8.89 14.21
CA ARG A 266 13.35 9.84 13.09
C ARG A 266 14.41 10.93 13.32
N MET A 267 14.89 11.08 14.54
CA MET A 267 15.76 12.18 14.98
C MET A 267 15.10 13.57 14.76
N ILE A 268 13.83 13.70 15.15
CA ILE A 268 13.07 14.97 15.05
C ILE A 268 12.50 15.40 16.40
N PRO A 269 12.18 16.68 16.63
CA PRO A 269 11.60 17.13 17.90
C PRO A 269 10.24 16.49 18.21
N LEU A 270 10.02 16.16 19.48
CA LEU A 270 8.76 15.60 19.98
C LEU A 270 7.56 16.52 19.65
N GLY A 271 6.46 15.93 19.18
CA GLY A 271 5.21 16.65 18.93
C GLY A 271 5.20 17.56 17.70
N THR A 272 6.29 17.62 16.93
CA THR A 272 6.37 18.44 15.70
C THR A 272 5.84 17.71 14.48
N ASP A 273 5.17 18.43 13.58
CA ASP A 273 4.75 17.87 12.29
C ASP A 273 5.99 17.46 11.47
N ALA A 274 6.07 16.20 11.05
CA ALA A 274 7.11 15.75 10.14
C ALA A 274 6.61 15.91 8.69
N ILE A 275 6.93 17.05 8.09
CA ILE A 275 6.64 17.37 6.69
C ILE A 275 7.94 17.23 5.91
N SER A 276 8.05 16.17 5.11
CA SER A 276 9.22 15.99 4.26
C SER A 276 9.19 16.98 3.09
N PRO A 277 10.36 17.45 2.61
CA PRO A 277 10.43 18.19 1.35
C PRO A 277 9.78 17.42 0.20
N ALA A 278 9.19 18.14 -0.75
CA ALA A 278 8.63 17.52 -1.95
C ALA A 278 9.70 16.83 -2.81
N PRO A 279 10.80 17.51 -3.21
CA PRO A 279 11.91 16.86 -3.88
C PRO A 279 12.89 16.24 -2.87
N HIS A 280 13.68 15.29 -3.36
CA HIS A 280 14.97 14.99 -2.76
C HIS A 280 15.93 16.15 -3.08
N HIS A 281 16.55 16.76 -2.08
CA HIS A 281 17.45 17.91 -2.31
C HIS A 281 18.78 17.54 -2.99
N ASP A 282 19.03 16.25 -3.16
CA ASP A 282 20.12 15.64 -3.90
C ASP A 282 19.66 14.96 -5.19
N ILE A 283 18.44 15.26 -5.67
CA ILE A 283 17.91 14.77 -6.95
C ILE A 283 17.13 15.88 -7.68
N TYR A 284 17.76 16.56 -8.62
CA TYR A 284 17.12 17.52 -9.53
C TYR A 284 17.13 17.08 -10.99
N SER A 285 17.91 16.05 -11.32
CA SER A 285 17.93 15.41 -12.64
C SER A 285 18.06 13.89 -12.56
N ILE A 286 18.05 13.22 -13.71
CA ILE A 286 18.24 11.76 -13.75
C ILE A 286 19.69 11.36 -13.43
N GLU A 287 20.65 12.24 -13.71
CA GLU A 287 22.06 12.09 -13.36
C GLU A 287 22.26 12.16 -11.85
N ASP A 288 21.52 13.02 -11.16
CA ASP A 288 21.54 13.09 -9.70
C ASP A 288 20.94 11.82 -9.06
N LEU A 289 19.83 11.31 -9.62
CA LEU A 289 19.28 10.03 -9.17
C LEU A 289 20.30 8.90 -9.37
N ARG A 290 20.98 8.89 -10.51
CA ARG A 290 22.09 7.96 -10.77
C ARG A 290 23.15 8.08 -9.68
N GLN A 291 23.59 9.29 -9.35
CA GLN A 291 24.59 9.51 -8.30
C GLN A 291 24.14 8.94 -6.95
N LEU A 292 22.89 9.19 -6.53
CA LEU A 292 22.37 8.63 -5.29
C LEU A 292 22.31 7.08 -5.32
N ILE A 293 21.87 6.49 -6.43
CA ILE A 293 21.87 5.02 -6.59
C ILE A 293 23.28 4.47 -6.41
N TYR A 294 24.28 5.08 -7.04
CA TYR A 294 25.68 4.67 -6.89
C TYR A 294 26.17 4.83 -5.45
N SER A 295 25.93 5.98 -4.82
CA SER A 295 26.35 6.20 -3.43
C SER A 295 25.71 5.22 -2.44
N LEU A 296 24.45 4.82 -2.64
CA LEU A 296 23.80 3.82 -1.81
C LEU A 296 24.35 2.40 -2.04
N LYS A 297 24.71 2.08 -3.29
CA LYS A 297 25.41 0.82 -3.61
C LYS A 297 26.79 0.81 -2.99
N GLU A 298 27.57 1.89 -3.09
CA GLU A 298 28.88 2.00 -2.45
C GLU A 298 28.79 1.88 -0.92
N ALA A 299 27.83 2.58 -0.29
CA ALA A 299 27.62 2.52 1.17
C ALA A 299 27.28 1.12 1.70
N THR A 300 26.84 0.22 0.82
CA THR A 300 26.50 -1.17 1.14
C THR A 300 27.43 -2.16 0.47
N ASN A 301 28.61 -1.73 0.01
CA ASN A 301 29.61 -2.55 -0.68
C ASN A 301 29.04 -3.34 -1.87
N TYR A 302 28.02 -2.78 -2.55
CA TYR A 302 27.30 -3.40 -3.66
C TYR A 302 26.66 -4.74 -3.29
N GLU A 303 26.36 -4.99 -2.01
CA GLU A 303 25.75 -6.23 -1.55
C GLU A 303 24.22 -6.18 -1.59
N LYS A 304 23.63 -5.00 -1.82
CA LYS A 304 22.19 -4.77 -1.74
C LYS A 304 21.62 -4.18 -3.01
N PRO A 305 20.48 -4.69 -3.49
CA PRO A 305 19.80 -4.08 -4.62
C PRO A 305 19.17 -2.74 -4.21
N VAL A 306 19.16 -1.79 -5.15
CA VAL A 306 18.53 -0.48 -4.99
C VAL A 306 17.27 -0.40 -5.85
N SER A 307 16.14 -0.24 -5.17
CA SER A 307 14.81 0.02 -5.73
C SER A 307 14.58 1.53 -5.87
N VAL A 308 13.85 1.94 -6.90
CA VAL A 308 13.33 3.32 -7.03
C VAL A 308 11.83 3.27 -7.14
N LYS A 309 11.13 3.88 -6.17
CA LYS A 309 9.67 3.97 -6.14
C LYS A 309 9.20 5.30 -6.70
N VAL A 310 8.36 5.24 -7.73
CA VAL A 310 7.72 6.39 -8.37
C VAL A 310 6.19 6.29 -8.27
N ALA A 311 5.54 7.45 -8.22
CA ALA A 311 4.11 7.50 -8.48
C ALA A 311 3.85 7.34 -9.98
N ALA A 312 2.80 6.62 -10.35
CA ALA A 312 2.34 6.56 -11.73
C ALA A 312 1.79 7.95 -12.13
N VAL A 313 2.48 8.62 -13.04
CA VAL A 313 2.12 9.93 -13.57
C VAL A 313 2.28 9.94 -15.10
N HIS A 314 1.95 11.06 -15.75
CA HIS A 314 2.23 11.25 -17.16
C HIS A 314 3.73 10.99 -17.45
N ASN A 315 4.03 10.35 -18.58
CA ASN A 315 5.39 9.93 -18.97
C ASN A 315 6.07 8.90 -18.06
N ALA A 316 5.32 8.14 -17.24
CA ALA A 316 5.87 7.08 -16.40
C ALA A 316 6.82 6.11 -17.16
N ALA A 317 6.49 5.76 -18.41
CA ALA A 317 7.34 4.90 -19.25
C ALA A 317 8.74 5.48 -19.52
N ALA A 318 8.82 6.77 -19.88
CA ALA A 318 10.10 7.45 -20.13
C ALA A 318 10.89 7.64 -18.83
N ILE A 319 10.21 8.01 -17.74
CA ILE A 319 10.82 8.15 -16.42
C ILE A 319 11.43 6.82 -15.97
N CYS A 320 10.69 5.70 -16.11
CA CYS A 320 11.19 4.38 -15.73
C CYS A 320 12.35 3.89 -16.61
N SER A 321 12.36 4.21 -17.91
CA SER A 321 13.54 3.99 -18.76
C SER A 321 14.77 4.74 -18.24
N GLY A 322 14.61 6.02 -17.89
CA GLY A 322 15.67 6.81 -17.26
C GLY A 322 16.18 6.17 -15.97
N ILE A 323 15.27 5.73 -15.09
CA ILE A 323 15.60 5.08 -13.82
C ILE A 323 16.39 3.77 -14.04
N ALA A 324 15.99 2.96 -15.01
CA ALA A 324 16.73 1.74 -15.37
C ALA A 324 18.17 2.07 -15.80
N ARG A 325 18.35 3.09 -16.65
CA ARG A 325 19.67 3.57 -17.11
C ARG A 325 20.49 4.25 -16.01
N ALA A 326 19.82 4.80 -15.00
CA ALA A 326 20.46 5.33 -13.79
C ALA A 326 21.04 4.22 -12.89
N GLY A 327 20.75 2.96 -13.18
CA GLY A 327 21.37 1.80 -12.51
C GLY A 327 20.57 1.24 -11.34
N ALA A 328 19.27 1.56 -11.24
CA ALA A 328 18.37 0.89 -10.31
C ALA A 328 18.29 -0.60 -10.64
N ASP A 329 18.07 -1.44 -9.63
CA ASP A 329 17.86 -2.88 -9.80
C ASP A 329 16.36 -3.23 -9.80
N ILE A 330 15.54 -2.38 -9.19
CA ILE A 330 14.09 -2.54 -9.05
C ILE A 330 13.41 -1.18 -9.28
N ILE A 331 12.26 -1.17 -9.95
CA ILE A 331 11.41 0.00 -10.11
C ILE A 331 10.02 -0.33 -9.55
N ALA A 332 9.60 0.39 -8.51
CA ALA A 332 8.25 0.27 -7.96
C ALA A 332 7.34 1.37 -8.52
N ILE A 333 6.26 0.99 -9.19
CA ILE A 333 5.29 1.89 -9.82
C ILE A 333 4.03 1.92 -8.96
N ASP A 334 3.69 3.07 -8.39
CA ASP A 334 2.56 3.23 -7.45
C ASP A 334 1.42 4.05 -8.06
N GLY A 335 0.32 3.39 -8.41
CA GLY A 335 -0.86 4.02 -9.00
C GLY A 335 -1.58 4.96 -8.05
N PHE A 336 -2.37 5.90 -8.58
CA PHE A 336 -3.03 6.96 -7.80
C PHE A 336 -3.95 6.45 -6.65
N ARG A 337 -4.38 5.19 -6.69
CA ARG A 337 -5.13 4.52 -5.61
C ARG A 337 -4.28 3.99 -4.45
N GLY A 338 -2.96 4.20 -4.48
CA GLY A 338 -2.06 3.90 -3.37
C GLY A 338 -2.55 4.51 -2.06
N GLY A 339 -2.24 3.88 -0.93
CA GLY A 339 -2.68 4.34 0.39
C GLY A 339 -1.77 5.43 0.97
N THR A 340 -2.27 6.15 1.98
CA THR A 340 -1.48 7.09 2.79
C THR A 340 -1.96 7.17 4.24
N GLY A 341 -1.07 7.48 5.17
CA GLY A 341 -1.46 7.84 6.53
C GLY A 341 -2.07 9.24 6.61
N ALA A 342 -1.57 10.16 5.79
CA ALA A 342 -2.00 11.56 5.70
C ALA A 342 -1.66 12.14 4.31
N ALA A 343 -2.68 12.61 3.60
CA ALA A 343 -2.52 13.40 2.38
C ALA A 343 -3.64 14.44 2.26
N PRO A 344 -3.39 15.54 1.53
CA PRO A 344 -4.46 16.42 1.09
C PRO A 344 -5.48 15.69 0.23
N VAL A 345 -6.77 15.85 0.55
CA VAL A 345 -7.89 15.16 -0.14
C VAL A 345 -7.83 15.39 -1.66
N ARG A 346 -7.64 16.64 -2.10
CA ARG A 346 -7.65 16.99 -3.52
C ARG A 346 -6.48 16.38 -4.30
N ILE A 347 -5.31 16.24 -3.66
CA ILE A 347 -4.16 15.60 -4.30
C ILE A 347 -4.43 14.09 -4.42
N ARG A 348 -4.85 13.44 -3.33
CA ARG A 348 -5.17 12.01 -3.33
C ARG A 348 -6.24 11.66 -4.36
N ASP A 349 -7.26 12.50 -4.48
CA ASP A 349 -8.43 12.20 -5.28
C ASP A 349 -8.20 12.42 -6.78
N HIS A 350 -7.24 13.28 -7.17
CA HIS A 350 -7.17 13.79 -8.54
C HIS A 350 -5.77 13.77 -9.19
N VAL A 351 -4.72 13.35 -8.50
CA VAL A 351 -3.34 13.39 -9.04
C VAL A 351 -2.79 11.98 -9.22
N GLY A 352 -2.23 11.72 -10.41
CA GLY A 352 -1.65 10.43 -10.80
C GLY A 352 -2.53 9.68 -11.81
N ILE A 353 -2.06 8.50 -12.23
CA ILE A 353 -2.75 7.65 -13.20
C ILE A 353 -2.91 6.20 -12.69
N PRO A 354 -3.80 5.39 -13.29
CA PRO A 354 -3.96 3.98 -12.96
C PRO A 354 -2.66 3.19 -13.12
N VAL A 355 -2.36 2.29 -12.18
CA VAL A 355 -1.13 1.49 -12.22
C VAL A 355 -1.17 0.48 -13.36
N GLU A 356 -2.36 -0.04 -13.69
CA GLU A 356 -2.59 -1.01 -14.75
C GLU A 356 -2.03 -0.52 -16.09
N MET A 357 -2.39 0.73 -16.43
CA MET A 357 -1.95 1.40 -17.64
C MET A 357 -0.47 1.77 -17.60
N ALA A 358 -0.01 2.29 -16.46
CA ALA A 358 1.38 2.70 -16.30
C ALA A 358 2.35 1.51 -16.38
N LEU A 359 2.01 0.40 -15.71
CA LEU A 359 2.78 -0.84 -15.70
C LEU A 359 2.92 -1.41 -17.11
N ALA A 360 1.82 -1.53 -17.84
CA ALA A 360 1.83 -2.04 -19.21
C ALA A 360 2.70 -1.18 -20.13
N ALA A 361 2.56 0.15 -20.04
CA ALA A 361 3.35 1.09 -20.83
C ALA A 361 4.86 1.05 -20.48
N VAL A 362 5.20 0.94 -19.18
CA VAL A 362 6.58 0.83 -18.72
C VAL A 362 7.21 -0.48 -19.18
N ASP A 363 6.55 -1.61 -18.98
CA ASP A 363 7.06 -2.92 -19.41
C ASP A 363 7.27 -2.97 -20.93
N THR A 364 6.32 -2.46 -21.72
CA THR A 364 6.45 -2.36 -23.18
C THR A 364 7.67 -1.52 -23.56
N ARG A 365 7.80 -0.31 -22.99
CA ARG A 365 8.91 0.59 -23.31
C ARG A 365 10.28 0.00 -22.98
N LEU A 366 10.42 -0.63 -21.82
CA LEU A 366 11.68 -1.24 -21.41
C LEU A 366 12.06 -2.44 -22.29
N ARG A 367 11.06 -3.18 -22.81
CA ARG A 367 11.28 -4.28 -23.77
C ARG A 367 11.68 -3.76 -25.14
N GLU A 368 10.98 -2.75 -25.64
CA GLU A 368 11.31 -2.10 -26.92
C GLU A 368 12.73 -1.51 -26.92
N GLU A 369 13.17 -0.97 -25.78
CA GLU A 369 14.54 -0.47 -25.61
C GLU A 369 15.58 -1.55 -25.28
N GLY A 370 15.17 -2.81 -25.10
CA GLY A 370 16.09 -3.92 -24.80
C GLY A 370 16.72 -3.87 -23.40
N ILE A 371 16.14 -3.12 -22.45
CA ILE A 371 16.69 -2.94 -21.09
C ILE A 371 15.82 -3.54 -19.98
N ARG A 372 14.72 -4.23 -20.34
CA ARG A 372 13.78 -4.84 -19.37
C ARG A 372 14.43 -5.84 -18.41
N ASN A 373 15.50 -6.53 -18.83
CA ASN A 373 16.27 -7.47 -17.99
C ASN A 373 17.13 -6.76 -16.93
N GLN A 374 17.38 -5.45 -17.08
CA GLN A 374 18.25 -4.71 -16.16
C GLN A 374 17.53 -4.32 -14.86
N VAL A 375 16.19 -4.36 -14.85
CA VAL A 375 15.36 -3.97 -13.70
C VAL A 375 14.25 -4.98 -13.48
N SER A 376 13.85 -5.16 -12.23
CA SER A 376 12.56 -5.76 -11.89
C SER A 376 11.49 -4.69 -11.70
N LEU A 377 10.25 -4.94 -12.13
CA LEU A 377 9.10 -4.06 -11.96
C LEU A 377 8.23 -4.53 -10.80
N VAL A 378 8.00 -3.65 -9.82
CA VAL A 378 7.08 -3.91 -8.71
C VAL A 378 5.83 -3.04 -8.88
N CYS A 379 4.67 -3.68 -8.96
CA CYS A 379 3.40 -2.98 -9.10
C CYS A 379 2.82 -2.64 -7.72
N ALA A 380 2.40 -1.39 -7.51
CA ALA A 380 1.75 -0.92 -6.29
C ALA A 380 0.53 -0.04 -6.62
N GLY A 381 -0.41 0.05 -5.68
CA GLY A 381 -1.61 0.87 -5.83
C GLY A 381 -2.87 0.04 -5.93
N SER A 382 -3.47 -0.26 -4.76
CA SER A 382 -4.75 -0.96 -4.62
C SER A 382 -4.84 -2.37 -5.22
N VAL A 383 -3.84 -3.23 -4.92
CA VAL A 383 -3.96 -4.68 -5.17
C VAL A 383 -4.82 -5.33 -4.08
N ARG A 384 -5.97 -5.90 -4.47
CA ARG A 384 -7.04 -6.30 -3.54
C ARG A 384 -7.11 -7.80 -3.28
N ASN A 385 -6.71 -8.62 -4.24
CA ASN A 385 -6.86 -10.07 -4.23
C ASN A 385 -5.82 -10.73 -5.15
N SER A 386 -5.74 -12.06 -5.14
CA SER A 386 -4.85 -12.87 -5.98
C SER A 386 -5.03 -12.62 -7.48
N ALA A 387 -6.25 -12.41 -7.98
CA ALA A 387 -6.50 -12.14 -9.39
C ALA A 387 -5.87 -10.81 -9.85
N ASP A 388 -5.94 -9.75 -9.04
CA ASP A 388 -5.24 -8.48 -9.31
C ASP A 388 -3.71 -8.71 -9.41
N ILE A 389 -3.14 -9.60 -8.56
CA ILE A 389 -1.70 -9.96 -8.59
C ILE A 389 -1.35 -10.63 -9.92
N MET A 390 -2.13 -11.64 -10.30
CA MET A 390 -1.89 -12.40 -11.53
C MET A 390 -2.03 -11.53 -12.77
N LYS A 391 -2.99 -10.60 -12.78
CA LYS A 391 -3.13 -9.60 -13.85
C LYS A 391 -1.94 -8.66 -13.90
N ALA A 392 -1.46 -8.17 -12.76
CA ALA A 392 -0.26 -7.32 -12.71
C ALA A 392 0.99 -8.07 -13.23
N VAL A 393 1.17 -9.34 -12.85
CA VAL A 393 2.28 -10.17 -13.36
C VAL A 393 2.17 -10.36 -14.88
N ALA A 394 0.98 -10.69 -15.38
CA ALA A 394 0.71 -10.83 -16.81
C ALA A 394 0.94 -9.51 -17.60
N LEU A 395 0.67 -8.35 -16.99
CA LEU A 395 0.98 -7.04 -17.58
C LEU A 395 2.48 -6.70 -17.57
N GLY A 396 3.29 -7.36 -16.73
CA GLY A 396 4.74 -7.22 -16.72
C GLY A 396 5.40 -7.03 -15.37
N ALA A 397 4.67 -7.09 -14.25
CA ALA A 397 5.27 -7.00 -12.92
C ALA A 397 6.05 -8.27 -12.55
N ASP A 398 7.20 -8.11 -11.90
CA ASP A 398 7.96 -9.21 -11.27
C ASP A 398 7.43 -9.56 -9.87
N ALA A 399 6.87 -8.57 -9.16
CA ALA A 399 6.16 -8.73 -7.90
C ALA A 399 5.17 -7.57 -7.68
N VAL A 400 4.36 -7.67 -6.63
CA VAL A 400 3.45 -6.61 -6.21
C VAL A 400 3.70 -6.17 -4.78
N TYR A 401 3.43 -4.90 -4.51
CA TYR A 401 3.30 -4.38 -3.15
C TYR A 401 1.84 -4.37 -2.72
N ILE A 402 1.58 -4.87 -1.51
CA ILE A 402 0.29 -4.77 -0.85
C ILE A 402 0.41 -3.94 0.43
N ALA A 403 -0.60 -3.11 0.70
CA ALA A 403 -0.62 -2.24 1.88
C ALA A 403 -2.02 -2.24 2.49
N SER A 404 -2.98 -1.61 1.81
CA SER A 404 -4.37 -1.50 2.24
C SER A 404 -5.02 -2.86 2.56
N SER A 405 -4.82 -3.87 1.72
CA SER A 405 -5.31 -5.25 1.95
C SER A 405 -4.67 -5.89 3.19
N ALA A 406 -3.36 -5.69 3.41
CA ALA A 406 -2.69 -6.12 4.65
C ALA A 406 -3.25 -5.41 5.88
N LEU A 407 -3.49 -4.09 5.82
CA LEU A 407 -4.12 -3.34 6.91
C LEU A 407 -5.55 -3.83 7.19
N ILE A 408 -6.34 -4.14 6.14
CA ILE A 408 -7.68 -4.72 6.29
C ILE A 408 -7.61 -6.08 6.99
N ALA A 409 -6.70 -6.96 6.58
CA ALA A 409 -6.53 -8.27 7.21
C ALA A 409 -6.17 -8.15 8.70
N MET A 410 -5.43 -7.11 9.09
CA MET A 410 -5.16 -6.80 10.50
C MET A 410 -6.36 -6.20 11.25
N GLY A 411 -7.37 -5.69 10.54
CA GLY A 411 -8.62 -5.15 11.13
C GLY A 411 -8.93 -3.69 10.76
N CYS A 412 -8.34 -3.12 9.72
CA CYS A 412 -8.68 -1.78 9.26
C CYS A 412 -10.11 -1.74 8.68
N HIS A 413 -10.86 -0.69 9.03
CA HIS A 413 -12.25 -0.48 8.60
C HIS A 413 -12.38 0.70 7.62
N MET A 414 -11.28 1.12 6.97
CA MET A 414 -11.29 2.14 5.91
C MET A 414 -11.95 3.48 6.30
N CYS A 415 -11.83 3.89 7.56
CA CYS A 415 -12.42 5.14 8.05
C CYS A 415 -11.75 6.41 7.49
N GLN A 416 -10.58 6.28 6.85
CA GLN A 416 -9.78 7.38 6.28
C GLN A 416 -9.36 8.50 7.26
N LYS A 417 -9.47 8.27 8.58
CA LYS A 417 -9.04 9.18 9.64
C LYS A 417 -7.65 8.85 10.20
N CYS A 418 -6.81 8.14 9.45
CA CYS A 418 -5.50 7.64 9.88
C CYS A 418 -4.55 8.77 10.37
N TYR A 419 -4.71 9.98 9.83
CA TYR A 419 -3.93 11.16 10.17
C TYR A 419 -4.19 11.65 11.60
N THR A 420 -5.34 11.35 12.19
CA THR A 420 -5.74 11.84 13.53
C THR A 420 -5.03 11.14 14.69
N GLY A 421 -4.35 10.02 14.44
CA GLY A 421 -3.78 9.19 15.51
C GLY A 421 -4.80 8.46 16.38
N LYS A 422 -6.12 8.57 16.12
CA LYS A 422 -7.20 7.99 16.94
C LYS A 422 -7.76 6.68 16.39
N CYS A 423 -6.90 5.83 15.82
CA CYS A 423 -7.32 4.56 15.26
C CYS A 423 -7.82 3.60 16.36
N ASN A 424 -9.12 3.35 16.39
CA ASN A 424 -9.77 2.49 17.40
C ASN A 424 -9.31 1.03 17.39
N TRP A 425 -8.66 0.60 16.31
CA TRP A 425 -8.16 -0.76 16.10
C TRP A 425 -6.66 -0.91 16.36
N GLY A 426 -5.97 0.15 16.82
CA GLY A 426 -4.55 0.07 17.16
C GLY A 426 -3.60 0.03 15.96
N ILE A 427 -4.08 0.31 14.74
CA ILE A 427 -3.29 0.22 13.50
C ILE A 427 -2.58 1.55 13.20
N ALA A 428 -3.32 2.64 13.02
CA ALA A 428 -2.77 3.95 12.63
C ALA A 428 -2.77 4.94 13.80
N THR A 429 -2.03 4.62 14.85
CA THR A 429 -1.98 5.37 16.11
C THR A 429 -0.65 5.15 16.82
N GLN A 430 -0.22 6.16 17.59
CA GLN A 430 0.92 6.06 18.51
C GLN A 430 0.48 6.20 19.99
N ASP A 431 -0.82 6.28 20.26
CA ASP A 431 -1.34 6.28 21.62
C ASP A 431 -1.12 4.88 22.24
N PRO A 432 -0.35 4.75 23.34
CA PRO A 432 -0.04 3.46 23.94
C PRO A 432 -1.28 2.64 24.34
N TYR A 433 -2.37 3.30 24.72
CA TYR A 433 -3.63 2.63 25.05
C TYR A 433 -4.31 2.05 23.81
N LEU A 434 -4.26 2.77 22.68
CA LEU A 434 -4.83 2.30 21.42
C LEU A 434 -3.95 1.25 20.74
N VAL A 435 -2.62 1.40 20.77
CA VAL A 435 -1.66 0.45 20.19
C VAL A 435 -1.85 -0.96 20.75
N LYS A 436 -2.10 -1.09 22.07
CA LYS A 436 -2.38 -2.37 22.74
C LYS A 436 -3.59 -3.12 22.19
N ARG A 437 -4.50 -2.44 21.46
CA ARG A 437 -5.69 -3.07 20.86
C ARG A 437 -5.37 -3.93 19.65
N LEU A 438 -4.18 -3.78 19.06
CA LEU A 438 -3.67 -4.65 18.00
C LEU A 438 -2.64 -5.60 18.60
N ASN A 439 -3.00 -6.88 18.75
CA ASN A 439 -2.02 -7.91 19.09
C ASN A 439 -1.21 -8.27 17.83
N PRO A 440 0.13 -8.09 17.84
CA PRO A 440 0.95 -8.27 16.65
C PRO A 440 1.06 -9.73 16.19
N GLU A 441 1.01 -10.71 17.10
CA GLU A 441 1.08 -12.13 16.76
C GLU A 441 -0.20 -12.61 16.04
N ILE A 442 -1.37 -12.21 16.53
CA ILE A 442 -2.66 -12.49 15.88
C ILE A 442 -2.70 -11.79 14.52
N ALA A 443 -2.27 -10.53 14.44
CA ALA A 443 -2.20 -9.79 13.19
C ALA A 443 -1.26 -10.46 12.17
N ALA A 444 -0.08 -10.91 12.59
CA ALA A 444 0.84 -11.67 11.75
C ALA A 444 0.19 -12.95 11.23
N LYS A 445 -0.45 -13.74 12.11
CA LYS A 445 -1.16 -14.96 11.71
C LYS A 445 -2.25 -14.69 10.67
N ARG A 446 -2.98 -13.58 10.78
CA ARG A 446 -3.99 -13.19 9.77
C ARG A 446 -3.36 -12.84 8.43
N LEU A 447 -2.20 -12.15 8.43
CA LEU A 447 -1.44 -11.85 7.22
C LEU A 447 -0.89 -13.12 6.55
N VAL A 448 -0.34 -14.04 7.34
CA VAL A 448 0.14 -15.35 6.87
C VAL A 448 -1.01 -16.14 6.25
N ASN A 449 -2.16 -16.23 6.93
CA ASN A 449 -3.33 -16.93 6.40
C ASN A 449 -3.81 -16.31 5.08
N LEU A 450 -3.86 -14.97 4.98
CA LEU A 450 -4.25 -14.29 3.75
C LEU A 450 -3.32 -14.66 2.59
N LEU A 451 -2.01 -14.57 2.81
CA LEU A 451 -1.04 -14.78 1.74
C LEU A 451 -0.88 -16.26 1.38
N ASN A 452 -1.08 -17.18 2.31
CA ASN A 452 -1.19 -18.61 2.00
C ASN A 452 -2.43 -18.91 1.15
N ALA A 453 -3.58 -18.31 1.48
CA ALA A 453 -4.79 -18.45 0.68
C ALA A 453 -4.59 -17.88 -0.73
N TRP A 454 -4.03 -16.68 -0.86
CA TRP A 454 -3.71 -16.10 -2.16
C TRP A 454 -2.66 -16.90 -2.92
N ALA A 455 -1.66 -17.48 -2.25
CA ALA A 455 -0.69 -18.36 -2.89
C ALA A 455 -1.36 -19.59 -3.49
N HIS A 456 -2.32 -20.19 -2.77
CA HIS A 456 -3.12 -21.28 -3.31
C HIS A 456 -3.95 -20.82 -4.52
N GLU A 457 -4.67 -19.72 -4.43
CA GLU A 457 -5.45 -19.17 -5.55
C GLU A 457 -4.59 -18.83 -6.77
N MET A 458 -3.38 -18.28 -6.56
CA MET A 458 -2.44 -18.01 -7.66
C MET A 458 -2.02 -19.29 -8.37
N LYS A 459 -1.81 -20.39 -7.64
CA LYS A 459 -1.53 -21.71 -8.23
C LYS A 459 -2.74 -22.24 -9.01
N GLU A 460 -3.95 -22.11 -8.48
CA GLU A 460 -5.19 -22.44 -9.21
C GLU A 460 -5.35 -21.65 -10.50
N ILE A 461 -5.07 -20.35 -10.47
CA ILE A 461 -5.12 -19.49 -11.66
C ILE A 461 -4.08 -19.94 -12.70
N LEU A 462 -2.84 -20.18 -12.27
CA LEU A 462 -1.77 -20.66 -13.16
C LEU A 462 -2.12 -22.02 -13.77
N GLY A 463 -2.60 -22.96 -12.95
CA GLY A 463 -3.00 -24.29 -13.39
C GLY A 463 -4.15 -24.23 -14.38
N GLY A 464 -5.14 -23.39 -14.10
CA GLY A 464 -6.23 -23.06 -15.01
C GLY A 464 -5.78 -22.47 -16.34
N MET A 465 -4.60 -21.83 -16.42
CA MET A 465 -3.98 -21.36 -17.66
C MET A 465 -3.07 -22.38 -18.36
N GLY A 466 -2.85 -23.54 -17.74
CA GLY A 466 -1.86 -24.52 -18.21
C GLY A 466 -0.42 -24.02 -18.05
N ILE A 467 -0.16 -23.16 -17.05
CA ILE A 467 1.15 -22.61 -16.75
C ILE A 467 1.59 -23.15 -15.39
N ASN A 468 2.81 -23.66 -15.25
CA ASN A 468 3.32 -24.18 -13.96
C ASN A 468 4.32 -23.25 -13.26
N ALA A 469 4.72 -22.13 -13.87
CA ALA A 469 5.67 -21.19 -13.29
C ALA A 469 5.24 -19.74 -13.50
N ILE A 470 5.33 -18.93 -12.44
CA ILE A 470 5.00 -17.51 -12.48
C ILE A 470 5.82 -16.73 -13.51
N GLU A 471 7.07 -17.14 -13.77
CA GLU A 471 7.94 -16.52 -14.78
C GLU A 471 7.32 -16.61 -16.19
N SER A 472 6.65 -17.72 -16.51
CA SER A 472 6.00 -17.95 -17.81
C SER A 472 4.75 -17.09 -18.01
N LEU A 473 4.15 -16.59 -16.92
CA LEU A 473 3.07 -15.61 -17.00
C LEU A 473 3.58 -14.19 -17.16
N ARG A 474 4.81 -13.88 -16.71
CA ARG A 474 5.28 -12.49 -16.62
C ARG A 474 5.34 -11.79 -17.97
N GLY A 475 4.53 -10.75 -18.14
CA GLY A 475 4.40 -10.03 -19.40
C GLY A 475 3.66 -10.82 -20.50
N ASN A 476 3.12 -12.00 -20.21
CA ASN A 476 2.33 -12.80 -21.14
C ASN A 476 0.90 -12.27 -21.20
N ARG A 477 0.74 -11.13 -21.88
CA ARG A 477 -0.53 -10.42 -22.04
C ARG A 477 -1.56 -11.17 -22.90
N LEU A 478 -1.14 -12.22 -23.61
CA LEU A 478 -2.04 -13.13 -24.33
C LEU A 478 -2.94 -13.92 -23.36
N MET A 479 -2.56 -14.02 -22.09
CA MET A 479 -3.38 -14.62 -21.03
C MET A 479 -4.40 -13.65 -20.43
N LEU A 480 -4.58 -12.47 -21.04
CA LEU A 480 -5.54 -11.46 -20.60
C LEU A 480 -6.56 -11.13 -21.68
N ARG A 481 -7.79 -10.80 -21.27
CA ARG A 481 -8.86 -10.28 -22.15
C ARG A 481 -9.56 -9.08 -21.54
N GLY A 482 -9.75 -8.03 -22.33
CA GLY A 482 -10.44 -6.82 -21.91
C GLY A 482 -11.96 -6.92 -22.06
N ILE A 483 -12.70 -6.46 -21.06
CA ILE A 483 -14.17 -6.34 -21.09
C ILE A 483 -14.59 -4.89 -20.80
N GLY A 484 -15.42 -4.33 -21.69
CA GLY A 484 -15.87 -2.93 -21.56
C GLY A 484 -14.74 -1.90 -21.68
N LEU A 485 -13.63 -2.27 -22.33
CA LEU A 485 -12.51 -1.37 -22.64
C LEU A 485 -12.58 -0.92 -24.10
N ASN A 486 -12.18 0.32 -24.35
CA ASN A 486 -12.05 0.84 -25.72
C ASN A 486 -10.72 0.44 -26.36
N ASP A 487 -10.61 0.62 -27.69
CA ASP A 487 -9.42 0.25 -28.46
C ASP A 487 -8.12 0.88 -27.95
N ARG A 488 -8.20 2.12 -27.43
CA ARG A 488 -7.02 2.81 -26.91
C ARG A 488 -6.55 2.18 -25.60
N GLU A 489 -7.48 1.84 -24.71
CA GLU A 489 -7.19 1.16 -23.45
C GLU A 489 -6.61 -0.23 -23.69
N LEU A 490 -7.22 -1.00 -24.59
CA LEU A 490 -6.72 -2.32 -25.02
C LEU A 490 -5.30 -2.22 -25.58
N LYS A 491 -5.05 -1.23 -26.45
CA LYS A 491 -3.72 -0.98 -27.04
C LYS A 491 -2.67 -0.60 -26.00
N ILE A 492 -3.00 0.25 -25.02
CA ILE A 492 -2.06 0.63 -23.95
C ILE A 492 -1.74 -0.56 -23.06
N LEU A 493 -2.77 -1.33 -22.68
CA LEU A 493 -2.58 -2.56 -21.89
C LEU A 493 -1.84 -3.63 -22.69
N GLY A 494 -1.94 -3.63 -24.02
CA GLY A 494 -1.40 -4.66 -24.90
C GLY A 494 -2.18 -5.98 -24.77
N ILE A 495 -3.49 -5.90 -24.56
CA ILE A 495 -4.40 -7.06 -24.44
C ILE A 495 -5.48 -7.00 -25.52
N LYS A 496 -6.10 -8.13 -25.82
CA LYS A 496 -7.22 -8.22 -26.77
C LYS A 496 -8.58 -8.05 -26.09
N ALA A 497 -9.61 -7.69 -26.85
CA ALA A 497 -10.99 -7.71 -26.39
C ALA A 497 -11.48 -9.13 -26.11
N ALA A 498 -12.44 -9.29 -25.20
CA ALA A 498 -13.11 -10.57 -24.98
C ALA A 498 -13.77 -11.06 -26.27
N GLY A 499 -13.45 -12.30 -26.66
CA GLY A 499 -13.90 -12.91 -27.93
C GLY A 499 -12.81 -13.04 -29.00
N GLU A 500 -11.61 -12.47 -28.79
CA GLU A 500 -10.49 -12.49 -29.76
C GLU A 500 -9.24 -13.29 -29.34
#